data_AF-A0A5K1K1Q6-F1
#
_entry.id   AF-A0A5K1K1Q6-F1
#
_cell.length_a   1.000
_cell.length_b   1.000
_cell.length_c   1.000
_cell.angle_alpha   90.00
_cell.angle_beta   90.00
_cell.angle_gamma   90.00
#
_symmetry.space_group_name_H-M   'P 1'
#
loop_
_entity.id
_entity.type
_entity.pdbx_description
1 polymer ?
#
loop_
_entity_poly.entity_id
_entity_poly.type
_entity_poly.pdbx_seq_one_letter_code
_entity_poly.pdbx_strand_id
1 'polypeptide(L)'
;MRRLITLVSHSDNAPVVRAELRAIGGQYGQCGAQKPCVPNVPCPYTASLLGSAWTTDLEAGQEMYISGVTLEQSLLPAWMGCWDGDNNDGISILDVTEPDHPAYCFLRSEGVLNAHQYLNAYHRIGEYKPSLPEDRENEGPDVEEVDDDRESDTDDEGVKHALDIQDTSDLERLIWLPGKASEIKQILRDLNPFPDSGTRLLTRVLSELKENARVDLSGFQLTGAQLVQIVSGSAEIAFLDVSFNNILAVDDIPKLLEVTPTLRRLVVMGCSSVLDAHLLSLVQNEPSRFKSLEGLLHPAFLTIEKPDPYPTAFTFVN
;
A
#
# COMPACT_ATOMS: atom_id res chain seq x y z
N MET A 1 7.45 -10.44 -4.01
CA MET A 1 7.85 -10.95 -5.35
C MET A 1 9.36 -10.86 -5.62
N ARG A 2 10.03 -9.70 -5.43
CA ARG A 2 11.48 -9.53 -5.68
C ARG A 2 12.37 -10.64 -5.10
N ARG A 3 12.13 -11.01 -3.84
CA ARG A 3 12.90 -12.07 -3.17
C ARG A 3 12.81 -13.42 -3.88
N LEU A 4 11.63 -13.79 -4.34
CA LEU A 4 11.44 -15.03 -5.08
C LEU A 4 12.21 -15.00 -6.40
N ILE A 5 12.16 -13.88 -7.13
CA ILE A 5 12.96 -13.67 -8.34
C ILE A 5 14.45 -13.87 -8.02
N THR A 6 14.96 -13.24 -6.96
CA THR A 6 16.36 -13.40 -6.53
C THR A 6 16.70 -14.85 -6.19
N LEU A 7 15.82 -15.56 -5.48
CA LEU A 7 16.05 -16.96 -5.11
C LEU A 7 16.03 -17.87 -6.34
N VAL A 8 15.08 -17.71 -7.25
CA VAL A 8 14.97 -18.55 -8.46
C VAL A 8 16.14 -18.32 -9.41
N SER A 9 16.59 -17.07 -9.56
CA SER A 9 17.71 -16.70 -10.43
C SER A 9 19.09 -16.90 -9.80
N HIS A 10 19.17 -17.37 -8.56
CA HIS A 10 20.45 -17.70 -7.93
C HIS A 10 21.12 -18.86 -8.68
N SER A 11 22.43 -18.78 -8.91
CA SER A 11 23.20 -19.74 -9.71
C SER A 11 23.08 -21.18 -9.25
N ASP A 12 22.85 -21.39 -7.94
CA ASP A 12 22.74 -22.70 -7.33
C ASP A 12 21.31 -23.26 -7.40
N ASN A 13 20.31 -22.38 -7.46
CA ASN A 13 18.90 -22.75 -7.43
C ASN A 13 18.36 -22.94 -8.86
N ALA A 14 18.77 -22.09 -9.80
CA ALA A 14 18.32 -22.12 -11.20
C ALA A 14 18.50 -23.48 -11.89
N PRO A 15 19.62 -24.23 -11.71
CA PRO A 15 19.77 -25.58 -12.26
C PRO A 15 18.75 -26.58 -11.71
N VAL A 16 18.41 -26.49 -10.41
CA VAL A 16 17.45 -27.38 -9.75
C VAL A 16 16.03 -27.08 -10.23
N VAL A 17 15.64 -25.80 -10.26
CA VAL A 17 14.33 -25.38 -10.82
C VAL A 17 14.17 -25.89 -12.25
N ARG A 18 15.20 -25.72 -13.08
CA ARG A 18 15.19 -26.22 -14.47
C ARG A 18 15.06 -27.74 -14.55
N ALA A 19 15.67 -28.48 -13.62
CA ALA A 19 15.54 -29.93 -13.56
C ALA A 19 14.12 -30.35 -13.19
N GLU A 20 13.46 -29.68 -12.24
CA GLU A 20 12.06 -29.94 -11.88
C GLU A 20 11.12 -29.66 -13.06
N LEU A 21 11.27 -28.51 -13.73
CA LEU A 21 10.45 -28.16 -14.90
C LEU A 21 10.59 -29.19 -16.04
N ARG A 22 11.82 -29.66 -16.29
CA ARG A 22 12.05 -30.74 -17.27
C ARG A 22 11.43 -32.06 -16.83
N ALA A 23 11.46 -32.36 -15.52
CA ALA A 23 10.88 -33.58 -14.99
C ALA A 23 9.35 -33.63 -15.21
N ILE A 24 8.66 -32.49 -15.15
CA ILE A 24 7.20 -32.46 -15.32
C ILE A 24 6.75 -32.21 -16.77
N GLY A 25 7.66 -31.78 -17.65
CA GLY A 25 7.38 -31.45 -19.04
C GLY A 25 6.73 -32.60 -19.81
N GLY A 26 5.47 -32.41 -20.23
CA GLY A 26 4.71 -33.39 -21.00
C GLY A 26 4.25 -34.63 -20.20
N GLN A 27 4.44 -34.65 -18.88
CA GLN A 27 4.04 -35.79 -18.05
C GLN A 27 2.57 -35.79 -17.66
N TYR A 28 1.92 -34.63 -17.58
CA TYR A 28 0.58 -34.46 -17.02
C TYR A 28 -0.41 -33.83 -18.01
N GLY A 29 -1.71 -34.04 -17.77
CA GLY A 29 -2.80 -33.39 -18.51
C GLY A 29 -2.86 -31.88 -18.28
N GLN A 30 -3.55 -31.14 -19.15
CA GLN A 30 -3.54 -29.67 -19.15
C GLN A 30 -4.36 -29.04 -18.01
N CYS A 31 -5.36 -29.72 -17.46
CA CYS A 31 -6.13 -29.27 -16.28
C CYS A 31 -7.07 -30.38 -15.73
N GLY A 32 -7.36 -30.34 -14.43
CA GLY A 32 -8.43 -31.11 -13.78
C GLY A 32 -8.24 -32.63 -13.76
N ALA A 33 -9.29 -33.38 -14.08
CA ALA A 33 -9.32 -34.85 -13.99
C ALA A 33 -8.65 -35.58 -15.17
N GLN A 34 -7.95 -34.86 -16.06
CA GLN A 34 -7.23 -35.47 -17.18
C GLN A 34 -6.06 -36.32 -16.68
N LYS A 35 -6.01 -37.58 -17.12
CA LYS A 35 -4.97 -38.51 -16.71
C LYS A 35 -3.72 -38.40 -17.60
N PRO A 36 -2.51 -38.51 -17.02
CA PRO A 36 -2.26 -38.58 -15.57
C PRO A 36 -2.42 -37.20 -14.92
N CYS A 37 -3.02 -37.18 -13.73
CA CYS A 37 -3.29 -35.94 -13.00
C CYS A 37 -1.98 -35.33 -12.49
N VAL A 38 -1.87 -34.00 -12.55
CA VAL A 38 -0.76 -33.28 -11.93
C VAL A 38 -0.82 -33.47 -10.41
N PRO A 39 0.31 -33.78 -9.73
CA PRO A 39 0.35 -33.83 -8.27
C PRO A 39 0.06 -32.44 -7.67
N ASN A 40 -0.34 -32.38 -6.39
CA ASN A 40 -0.64 -31.11 -5.72
C ASN A 40 0.53 -30.12 -5.79
N VAL A 41 1.77 -30.62 -5.70
CA VAL A 41 3.01 -29.82 -5.77
C VAL A 41 3.98 -30.50 -6.74
N PRO A 42 3.94 -30.17 -8.05
CA PRO A 42 4.77 -30.83 -9.07
C PRO A 42 6.25 -30.46 -9.02
N CYS A 43 6.57 -29.29 -8.45
CA CYS A 43 7.93 -28.77 -8.29
C CYS A 43 8.20 -28.44 -6.81
N PRO A 44 8.44 -29.45 -5.95
CA PRO A 44 8.57 -29.25 -4.50
C PRO A 44 9.71 -28.31 -4.09
N TYR A 45 10.85 -28.32 -4.79
CA TYR A 45 11.95 -27.42 -4.51
C TYR A 45 11.59 -25.98 -4.89
N THR A 46 11.00 -25.77 -6.07
CA THR A 46 10.51 -24.44 -6.49
C THR A 46 9.45 -23.91 -5.53
N ALA A 47 8.54 -24.77 -5.06
CA ALA A 47 7.55 -24.42 -4.04
C ALA A 47 8.20 -24.05 -2.69
N SER A 48 9.29 -24.73 -2.32
CA SER A 48 10.05 -24.39 -1.11
C SER A 48 10.71 -23.01 -1.20
N LEU A 49 11.22 -22.62 -2.37
CA LEU A 49 11.77 -21.28 -2.60
C LEU A 49 10.67 -20.20 -2.48
N LEU A 50 9.48 -20.48 -3.00
CA LEU A 50 8.30 -19.61 -2.83
C LEU A 50 7.96 -19.46 -1.34
N GLY A 51 7.90 -20.57 -0.60
CA GLY A 51 7.64 -20.55 0.83
C GLY A 51 8.68 -19.72 1.60
N SER A 52 9.97 -19.98 1.38
CA SER A 52 11.04 -19.18 2.00
C SER A 52 10.99 -17.70 1.61
N ALA A 53 10.58 -17.39 0.38
CA ALA A 53 10.42 -15.99 -0.05
C ALA A 53 9.28 -15.28 0.66
N TRP A 54 8.22 -16.02 1.01
CA TRP A 54 6.96 -15.49 1.54
C TRP A 54 6.91 -15.46 3.07
N THR A 55 7.40 -16.50 3.74
CA THR A 55 7.20 -16.68 5.18
C THR A 55 8.40 -16.30 6.03
N THR A 56 9.58 -16.09 5.44
CA THR A 56 10.76 -15.70 6.21
C THR A 56 10.79 -14.19 6.36
N ASP A 57 10.67 -13.69 7.58
CA ASP A 57 10.85 -12.28 7.85
C ASP A 57 12.32 -11.95 7.99
N LEU A 58 12.77 -11.00 7.18
CA LEU A 58 14.14 -10.49 7.22
C LEU A 58 14.09 -9.10 7.84
N GLU A 59 13.91 -9.05 9.16
CA GLU A 59 14.05 -7.80 9.92
C GLU A 59 15.54 -7.52 10.20
N ALA A 60 16.00 -6.32 9.86
CA ALA A 60 17.38 -5.93 10.10
C ALA A 60 17.67 -5.88 11.60
N GLY A 61 18.64 -6.67 12.07
CA GLY A 61 19.04 -6.71 13.47
C GLY A 61 18.23 -7.65 14.36
N GLN A 62 17.28 -8.42 13.80
CA GLN A 62 16.62 -9.53 14.49
C GLN A 62 17.11 -10.89 13.96
N GLU A 63 16.92 -11.93 14.78
CA GLU A 63 17.06 -13.30 14.30
C GLU A 63 16.00 -13.58 13.23
N MET A 64 16.37 -14.29 12.16
CA MET A 64 15.39 -14.70 11.15
C MET A 64 14.29 -15.51 11.82
N TYR A 65 13.06 -15.05 11.72
CA TYR A 65 11.90 -15.78 12.19
C TYR A 65 10.91 -15.98 11.04
N ILE A 66 10.00 -16.94 11.22
CA ILE A 66 8.98 -17.29 10.24
C ILE A 66 7.65 -16.77 10.80
N SER A 67 7.11 -15.69 10.24
CA SER A 67 5.73 -15.27 10.54
C SER A 67 4.72 -15.90 9.59
N GLY A 68 3.47 -15.99 10.06
CA GLY A 68 2.34 -16.46 9.27
C GLY A 68 2.00 -17.94 9.41
N VAL A 69 1.00 -18.35 8.62
CA VAL A 69 0.58 -19.75 8.49
C VAL A 69 1.61 -20.54 7.68
N THR A 70 1.78 -21.82 8.01
CA THR A 70 2.72 -22.70 7.31
C THR A 70 2.45 -22.74 5.81
N LEU A 71 3.50 -22.95 5.01
CA LEU A 71 3.39 -23.08 3.55
C LEU A 71 2.29 -24.09 3.12
N GLU A 72 2.06 -25.11 3.94
CA GLU A 72 1.04 -26.15 3.74
C GLU A 72 -0.40 -25.59 3.68
N GLN A 73 -0.69 -24.49 4.38
CA GLN A 73 -2.00 -23.83 4.36
C GLN A 73 -2.13 -22.79 3.24
N SER A 74 -1.01 -22.36 2.66
CA SER A 74 -0.95 -21.30 1.63
C SER A 74 -0.73 -21.85 0.22
N LEU A 75 -0.32 -23.12 0.08
CA LEU A 75 -0.18 -23.78 -1.22
C LEU A 75 -1.51 -24.39 -1.67
N LEU A 76 -2.06 -23.83 -2.74
CA LEU A 76 -3.19 -24.42 -3.45
C LEU A 76 -2.70 -25.55 -4.37
N PRO A 77 -3.50 -26.59 -4.58
CA PRO A 77 -3.09 -27.71 -5.42
C PRO A 77 -2.94 -27.28 -6.89
N ALA A 78 -1.89 -27.77 -7.56
CA ALA A 78 -1.58 -27.39 -8.94
C ALA A 78 -2.66 -27.75 -9.99
N TRP A 79 -3.63 -28.59 -9.65
CA TRP A 79 -4.77 -28.90 -10.50
C TRP A 79 -5.94 -27.92 -10.37
N MET A 80 -5.89 -27.02 -9.38
CA MET A 80 -6.91 -26.00 -9.14
C MET A 80 -6.90 -24.96 -10.26
N GLY A 81 -8.08 -24.60 -10.76
CA GLY A 81 -8.21 -23.52 -11.73
C GLY A 81 -7.79 -22.18 -11.13
N CYS A 82 -7.24 -21.31 -11.97
CA CYS A 82 -6.78 -19.98 -11.56
C CYS A 82 -7.86 -19.12 -10.91
N TRP A 83 -9.15 -19.42 -11.11
CA TRP A 83 -10.31 -18.69 -10.59
C TRP A 83 -11.19 -19.53 -9.67
N ASP A 84 -10.73 -20.71 -9.25
CA ASP A 84 -11.48 -21.58 -8.33
C ASP A 84 -11.29 -21.14 -6.86
N GLY A 85 -10.46 -20.13 -6.61
CA GLY A 85 -10.11 -19.59 -5.29
C GLY A 85 -10.69 -18.20 -5.04
N ASP A 86 -10.37 -17.63 -3.88
CA ASP A 86 -10.74 -16.25 -3.54
C ASP A 86 -9.67 -15.29 -4.05
N ASN A 87 -9.86 -14.76 -5.26
CA ASN A 87 -8.90 -13.90 -5.95
C ASN A 87 -9.55 -12.63 -6.50
N ASN A 88 -10.20 -11.88 -5.60
CA ASN A 88 -10.87 -10.61 -5.90
C ASN A 88 -9.94 -9.55 -6.52
N ASP A 89 -8.63 -9.66 -6.28
CA ASP A 89 -7.62 -8.71 -6.74
C ASP A 89 -6.83 -9.15 -7.99
N GLY A 90 -7.18 -10.30 -8.56
CA GLY A 90 -6.41 -10.91 -9.64
C GLY A 90 -5.22 -11.74 -9.15
N ILE A 91 -4.32 -12.08 -10.07
CA ILE A 91 -3.29 -13.10 -9.88
C ILE A 91 -1.94 -12.54 -10.27
N SER A 92 -0.93 -12.71 -9.43
CA SER A 92 0.46 -12.44 -9.77
C SER A 92 1.09 -13.70 -10.39
N ILE A 93 1.64 -13.59 -11.60
CA ILE A 93 2.26 -14.70 -12.33
C ILE A 93 3.76 -14.47 -12.39
N LEU A 94 4.52 -15.46 -11.92
CA LEU A 94 5.96 -15.56 -12.13
C LEU A 94 6.24 -16.72 -13.07
N ASP A 95 6.64 -16.42 -14.30
CA ASP A 95 7.11 -17.41 -15.25
C ASP A 95 8.58 -17.73 -14.98
N VAL A 96 8.83 -18.97 -14.58
CA VAL A 96 10.16 -19.51 -14.25
C VAL A 96 10.70 -20.45 -15.32
N THR A 97 10.10 -20.46 -16.52
CA THR A 97 10.55 -21.30 -17.65
C THR A 97 12.04 -21.10 -17.95
N GLU A 98 12.52 -19.86 -17.82
CA GLU A 98 13.92 -19.49 -17.85
C GLU A 98 14.32 -18.91 -16.47
N PRO A 99 14.79 -19.74 -15.50
CA PRO A 99 15.04 -19.28 -14.13
C PRO A 99 16.05 -18.12 -14.00
N ASP A 100 16.97 -17.99 -14.96
CA ASP A 100 17.96 -16.91 -15.01
C ASP A 100 17.35 -15.58 -15.51
N HIS A 101 16.20 -15.64 -16.18
CA HIS A 101 15.45 -14.51 -16.75
C HIS A 101 13.95 -14.65 -16.48
N PRO A 102 13.52 -14.76 -15.20
CA PRO A 102 12.12 -15.01 -14.90
C PRO A 102 11.28 -13.81 -15.35
N ALA A 103 10.14 -14.09 -15.97
CA ALA A 103 9.19 -13.06 -16.38
C ALA A 103 8.09 -12.92 -15.32
N TYR A 104 7.57 -11.70 -15.17
CA TYR A 104 6.58 -11.39 -14.17
C TYR A 104 5.46 -10.55 -14.76
N CYS A 105 4.21 -10.94 -14.51
CA CYS A 105 3.04 -10.19 -14.92
C CYS A 105 1.89 -10.35 -13.90
N PHE A 106 0.82 -9.61 -14.15
CA PHE A 106 -0.42 -9.74 -13.41
C PHE A 106 -1.51 -10.25 -14.36
N LEU A 107 -2.45 -11.05 -13.87
CA LEU A 107 -3.57 -11.57 -14.63
C LEU A 107 -4.86 -11.18 -13.92
N ARG A 108 -5.75 -10.52 -14.64
CA ARG A 108 -7.12 -10.26 -14.23
C ARG A 108 -8.10 -10.93 -15.21
N SER A 109 -9.40 -10.85 -14.92
CA SER A 109 -10.43 -11.45 -15.78
C SER A 109 -10.40 -10.88 -17.21
N GLU A 110 -9.91 -9.64 -17.36
CA GLU A 110 -9.81 -8.90 -18.61
C GLU A 110 -8.52 -9.20 -19.40
N GLY A 111 -7.53 -9.87 -18.78
CA GLY A 111 -6.30 -10.28 -19.45
C GLY A 111 -5.02 -10.05 -18.64
N VAL A 112 -3.89 -10.18 -19.34
CA VAL A 112 -2.54 -10.02 -18.78
C VAL A 112 -2.17 -8.54 -18.73
N LEU A 113 -1.66 -8.10 -17.59
CA LEU A 113 -1.29 -6.73 -17.28
C LEU A 113 0.19 -6.67 -16.86
N ASN A 114 0.87 -5.59 -17.26
CA ASN A 114 2.13 -5.22 -16.63
C ASN A 114 1.89 -4.49 -15.30
N ALA A 115 2.96 -4.22 -14.53
CA ALA A 115 2.85 -3.58 -13.22
C ALA A 115 2.16 -2.21 -13.25
N HIS A 116 2.43 -1.41 -14.29
CA HIS A 116 1.78 -0.10 -14.44
C HIS A 116 0.28 -0.25 -14.71
N GLN A 117 -0.11 -1.13 -15.64
CA GLN A 117 -1.51 -1.41 -15.94
C GLN A 117 -2.27 -1.97 -14.74
N TYR A 118 -1.63 -2.86 -13.97
CA TYR A 118 -2.22 -3.41 -12.75
C TYR A 118 -2.44 -2.30 -11.71
N LEU A 119 -1.43 -1.49 -11.42
CA LEU A 119 -1.56 -0.38 -10.46
C LEU A 119 -2.57 0.68 -10.91
N ASN A 120 -2.63 0.99 -12.22
CA ASN A 120 -3.60 1.94 -12.77
C ASN A 120 -5.05 1.51 -12.55
N ALA A 121 -5.30 0.21 -12.39
CA ALA A 121 -6.64 -0.30 -12.13
C ALA A 121 -7.11 -0.08 -10.69
N TYR A 122 -6.18 0.16 -9.75
CA TYR A 122 -6.46 0.43 -8.33
C TYR A 122 -6.31 1.90 -7.98
N HIS A 123 -5.29 2.52 -8.56
CA HIS A 123 -4.93 3.91 -8.34
C HIS A 123 -5.08 4.57 -9.70
N ARG A 124 -5.90 5.62 -9.84
CA ARG A 124 -6.03 6.39 -11.10
C ARG A 124 -4.74 7.17 -11.42
N ILE A 125 -3.64 6.45 -11.65
CA ILE A 125 -2.32 6.96 -12.01
C ILE A 125 -2.42 7.34 -13.50
N GLY A 126 -3.03 8.49 -13.81
CA GLY A 126 -3.15 8.90 -15.21
C GLY A 126 -4.08 10.06 -15.57
N GLU A 127 -4.93 10.55 -14.66
CA GLU A 127 -5.81 11.68 -14.98
C GLU A 127 -5.64 12.84 -13.99
N TYR A 128 -4.42 13.36 -13.87
CA TYR A 128 -4.28 14.75 -13.42
C TYR A 128 -4.43 15.66 -14.64
N LYS A 129 -5.67 15.98 -15.00
CA LYS A 129 -5.95 17.16 -15.83
C LYS A 129 -5.97 18.37 -14.88
N PRO A 130 -5.11 19.38 -15.06
CA PRO A 130 -5.28 20.63 -14.33
C PRO A 130 -6.57 21.27 -14.85
N SER A 131 -7.64 21.21 -14.06
CA SER A 131 -8.85 21.98 -14.33
C SER A 131 -8.51 23.46 -14.15
N LEU A 132 -8.44 24.19 -15.27
CA LEU A 132 -8.58 25.64 -15.28
C LEU A 132 -9.98 25.99 -14.74
N PRO A 133 -10.13 27.05 -13.94
CA PRO A 133 -11.42 27.44 -13.40
C PRO A 133 -12.30 27.96 -14.54
N GLU A 134 -13.40 27.25 -14.83
CA GLU A 134 -14.47 27.78 -15.67
C GLU A 134 -15.41 28.64 -14.81
N ASP A 135 -15.68 29.83 -15.33
CA ASP A 135 -16.57 30.83 -14.77
C ASP A 135 -18.00 30.27 -14.61
N ARG A 136 -18.52 30.28 -13.39
CA ARG A 136 -19.92 29.98 -13.10
C ARG A 136 -20.75 31.26 -13.14
N GLU A 137 -21.49 31.45 -14.23
CA GLU A 137 -22.68 32.31 -14.25
C GLU A 137 -23.93 31.47 -13.94
N ASN A 138 -24.37 31.57 -12.69
CA ASN A 138 -25.73 31.88 -12.22
C ASN A 138 -26.94 31.54 -13.12
N GLU A 139 -27.77 30.56 -12.72
CA GLU A 139 -29.24 30.63 -12.84
C GLU A 139 -29.91 29.94 -11.64
N GLY A 140 -30.96 30.57 -11.10
CA GLY A 140 -31.65 30.25 -9.85
C GLY A 140 -32.89 29.33 -9.99
N PRO A 141 -33.87 29.39 -9.07
CA PRO A 141 -34.33 28.20 -8.34
C PRO A 141 -35.79 27.77 -8.59
N ASP A 142 -36.21 26.78 -7.79
CA ASP A 142 -37.54 26.19 -7.54
C ASP A 142 -37.82 24.94 -8.39
N VAL A 143 -38.20 23.77 -7.83
CA VAL A 143 -39.41 23.52 -7.02
C VAL A 143 -39.22 22.31 -6.08
N GLU A 144 -39.82 22.41 -4.89
CA GLU A 144 -40.00 21.38 -3.86
C GLU A 144 -40.72 20.11 -4.36
N GLU A 145 -40.19 18.92 -4.05
CA GLU A 145 -41.00 17.77 -3.68
C GLU A 145 -40.37 17.09 -2.45
N VAL A 146 -41.19 16.97 -1.41
CA VAL A 146 -40.88 16.39 -0.11
C VAL A 146 -41.27 14.92 -0.16
N ASP A 147 -40.29 14.02 -0.09
CA ASP A 147 -40.51 12.64 0.32
C ASP A 147 -39.65 12.33 1.56
N ASP A 148 -40.35 12.02 2.63
CA ASP A 148 -39.88 11.78 4.00
C ASP A 148 -39.55 10.29 4.16
N ASP A 149 -38.32 9.92 3.79
CA ASP A 149 -37.67 8.69 4.21
C ASP A 149 -36.27 9.06 4.75
N ARG A 150 -36.18 9.32 6.06
CA ARG A 150 -34.90 9.61 6.75
C ARG A 150 -33.99 8.37 6.80
N GLU A 151 -33.41 8.00 5.67
CA GLU A 151 -32.05 7.46 5.66
C GLU A 151 -31.11 8.64 5.94
N SER A 152 -30.26 8.55 6.97
CA SER A 152 -29.30 9.60 7.28
C SER A 152 -28.17 9.56 6.25
N ASP A 153 -28.45 10.09 5.06
CA ASP A 153 -27.46 10.32 4.03
C ASP A 153 -26.43 11.30 4.59
N THR A 154 -25.19 10.85 4.62
CA THR A 154 -24.08 11.64 5.16
C THR A 154 -23.48 12.37 3.97
N ASP A 155 -24.26 13.30 3.42
CA ASP A 155 -23.89 14.00 2.21
C ASP A 155 -22.63 14.85 2.43
N ASP A 156 -21.79 14.93 1.39
CA ASP A 156 -20.55 15.71 1.36
C ASP A 156 -20.76 17.16 1.84
N GLU A 157 -21.89 17.78 1.47
CA GLU A 157 -22.28 19.11 1.92
C GLU A 157 -22.58 19.17 3.43
N GLY A 158 -23.17 18.13 4.01
CA GLY A 158 -23.40 18.02 5.45
C GLY A 158 -22.09 17.93 6.25
N VAL A 159 -21.12 17.17 5.73
CA VAL A 159 -19.79 17.08 6.34
C VAL A 159 -19.04 18.42 6.25
N LYS A 160 -19.07 19.07 5.09
CA LYS A 160 -18.46 20.40 4.89
C LYS A 160 -19.09 21.45 5.81
N HIS A 161 -20.42 21.51 5.87
CA HIS A 161 -21.12 22.45 6.74
C HIS A 161 -20.76 22.25 8.22
N ALA A 162 -20.72 21.00 8.69
CA ALA A 162 -20.31 20.68 10.06
C ALA A 162 -18.87 21.14 10.39
N LEU A 163 -17.95 21.02 9.43
CA LEU A 163 -16.57 21.49 9.58
C LEU A 163 -16.46 23.02 9.60
N ASP A 164 -17.26 23.71 8.78
CA ASP A 164 -17.33 25.17 8.71
C ASP A 164 -17.87 25.78 10.01
N ILE A 165 -18.92 25.20 10.59
CA ILE A 165 -19.46 25.63 11.89
C ILE A 165 -18.65 25.11 13.09
N GLN A 166 -17.59 24.33 12.84
CA GLN A 166 -16.74 23.67 13.83
C GLN A 166 -17.49 22.74 14.81
N ASP A 167 -18.67 22.25 14.42
CA ASP A 167 -19.46 21.30 15.20
C ASP A 167 -19.59 19.97 14.45
N THR A 168 -18.72 19.03 14.85
CA THR A 168 -18.69 17.68 14.28
C THR A 168 -19.48 16.68 15.12
N SER A 169 -20.24 17.13 16.13
CA SER A 169 -20.89 16.27 17.12
C SER A 169 -21.86 15.27 16.49
N ASP A 170 -22.61 15.70 15.47
CA ASP A 170 -23.57 14.83 14.78
C ASP A 170 -22.86 13.82 13.88
N LEU A 171 -21.76 14.20 13.23
CA LEU A 171 -20.92 13.26 12.47
C LEU A 171 -20.28 12.23 13.40
N GLU A 172 -19.79 12.65 14.58
CA GLU A 172 -19.23 11.76 15.60
C GLU A 172 -20.24 10.70 16.08
N ARG A 173 -21.56 11.01 16.01
CA ARG A 173 -22.65 10.06 16.31
C ARG A 173 -22.97 9.12 15.16
N LEU A 174 -22.50 9.37 13.95
CA LEU A 174 -22.75 8.51 12.79
C LEU A 174 -21.57 7.55 12.51
N ILE A 175 -20.37 7.85 13.03
CA ILE A 175 -19.15 7.06 12.78
C ILE A 175 -19.31 5.56 13.07
N TRP A 176 -20.05 5.19 14.12
CA TRP A 176 -20.25 3.78 14.50
C TRP A 176 -21.16 3.00 13.55
N LEU A 177 -21.89 3.68 12.65
CA LEU A 177 -22.72 3.01 11.66
C LEU A 177 -21.84 2.32 10.62
N PRO A 178 -22.17 1.09 10.21
CA PRO A 178 -21.39 0.36 9.20
C PRO A 178 -21.21 1.19 7.91
N GLY A 179 -19.96 1.33 7.45
CA GLY A 179 -19.61 2.06 6.24
C GLY A 179 -19.45 3.58 6.40
N LYS A 180 -20.09 4.20 7.40
CA LYS A 180 -20.07 5.67 7.58
C LYS A 180 -18.70 6.22 7.93
N ALA A 181 -17.91 5.52 8.75
CA ALA A 181 -16.52 5.93 9.01
C ALA A 181 -15.68 6.00 7.73
N SER A 182 -15.84 5.04 6.81
CA SER A 182 -15.12 5.02 5.53
C SER A 182 -15.58 6.13 4.59
N GLU A 183 -16.89 6.40 4.53
CA GLU A 183 -17.47 7.49 3.75
C GLU A 183 -16.97 8.85 4.23
N ILE A 184 -17.03 9.10 5.56
CA ILE A 184 -16.51 10.32 6.17
C ILE A 184 -15.00 10.46 5.92
N LYS A 185 -14.21 9.38 6.03
CA LYS A 185 -12.76 9.40 5.73
C LYS A 185 -12.52 9.86 4.29
N GLN A 186 -13.30 9.38 3.33
CA GLN A 186 -13.16 9.75 1.93
C GLN A 186 -13.52 11.22 1.70
N ILE A 187 -14.62 11.71 2.27
CA ILE A 187 -15.00 13.12 2.18
C ILE A 187 -13.90 14.02 2.77
N LEU A 188 -13.39 13.66 3.95
CA LEU A 188 -12.30 14.38 4.61
C LEU A 188 -11.01 14.40 3.78
N ARG A 189 -10.71 13.31 3.04
CA ARG A 189 -9.54 13.22 2.15
C ARG A 189 -9.62 14.21 1.00
N ASP A 190 -10.82 14.46 0.49
CA ASP A 190 -11.06 15.32 -0.68
C ASP A 190 -11.06 16.82 -0.32
N LEU A 191 -10.94 17.17 0.97
CA LEU A 191 -10.85 18.56 1.43
C LEU A 191 -9.46 19.16 1.18
N ASN A 192 -9.44 20.29 0.48
CA ASN A 192 -8.24 21.09 0.25
C ASN A 192 -8.59 22.59 0.18
N PRO A 193 -8.14 23.43 1.14
CA PRO A 193 -7.29 23.10 2.28
C PRO A 193 -8.01 22.25 3.34
N PHE A 194 -7.27 21.41 4.07
CA PHE A 194 -7.83 20.61 5.16
C PHE A 194 -8.10 21.49 6.39
N PRO A 195 -9.34 21.52 6.94
CA PRO A 195 -9.69 22.38 8.06
C PRO A 195 -9.18 21.81 9.40
N ASP A 196 -8.74 22.68 10.31
CA ASP A 196 -8.25 22.27 11.64
C ASP A 196 -9.34 21.57 12.47
N SER A 197 -10.61 21.97 12.31
CA SER A 197 -11.77 21.32 12.93
C SER A 197 -11.91 19.85 12.51
N GLY A 198 -11.41 19.47 11.33
CA GLY A 198 -11.45 18.12 10.79
C GLY A 198 -10.43 17.16 11.43
N THR A 199 -9.40 17.66 12.11
CA THR A 199 -8.34 16.82 12.69
C THR A 199 -8.88 15.86 13.75
N ARG A 200 -9.69 16.37 14.68
CA ARG A 200 -10.32 15.57 15.74
C ARG A 200 -11.28 14.54 15.16
N LEU A 201 -12.08 14.93 14.18
CA LEU A 201 -13.01 14.03 13.51
C LEU A 201 -12.25 12.90 12.81
N LEU A 202 -11.18 13.23 12.08
CA LEU A 202 -10.33 12.26 11.42
C LEU A 202 -9.69 11.27 12.40
N THR A 203 -9.14 11.74 13.52
CA THR A 203 -8.60 10.84 14.56
C THR A 203 -9.65 9.84 15.04
N ARG A 204 -10.91 10.28 15.22
CA ARG A 204 -11.99 9.40 15.66
C ARG A 204 -12.40 8.39 14.58
N VAL A 205 -12.44 8.82 13.32
CA VAL A 205 -12.70 7.95 12.16
C VAL A 205 -11.63 6.87 12.04
N LEU A 206 -10.35 7.21 12.18
CA LEU A 206 -9.25 6.23 12.15
C LEU A 206 -9.37 5.21 13.28
N SER A 207 -9.76 5.66 14.47
CA SER A 207 -9.97 4.78 15.63
C SER A 207 -11.10 3.76 15.39
N GLU A 208 -12.21 4.20 14.80
CA GLU A 208 -13.34 3.32 14.46
C GLU A 208 -12.96 2.30 13.37
N LEU A 209 -12.20 2.73 12.37
CA LEU A 209 -11.66 1.86 11.32
C LEU A 209 -10.55 0.92 11.83
N LYS A 210 -10.18 1.01 13.11
CA LYS A 210 -9.12 0.24 13.75
C LYS A 210 -7.75 0.45 13.11
N GLU A 211 -7.55 1.61 12.50
CA GLU A 211 -6.27 2.06 11.93
C GLU A 211 -5.36 2.64 13.03
N ASN A 212 -5.15 1.90 14.12
CA ASN A 212 -4.40 2.41 15.28
C ASN A 212 -2.89 2.17 15.17
N ALA A 213 -2.49 1.05 14.56
CA ALA A 213 -1.08 0.66 14.38
C ALA A 213 -0.57 0.89 12.96
N ARG A 214 -1.47 0.80 11.97
CA ARG A 214 -1.22 1.13 10.57
C ARG A 214 -2.20 2.23 10.16
N VAL A 215 -1.67 3.44 10.04
CA VAL A 215 -2.43 4.64 9.72
C VAL A 215 -2.20 5.00 8.25
N ASP A 216 -3.26 5.00 7.45
CA ASP A 216 -3.23 5.42 6.05
C ASP A 216 -3.86 6.81 5.89
N LEU A 217 -2.99 7.81 5.69
CA LEU A 217 -3.33 9.20 5.38
C LEU A 217 -2.90 9.57 3.95
N SER A 218 -2.75 8.58 3.07
CA SER A 218 -2.46 8.84 1.66
C SER A 218 -3.57 9.67 1.01
N GLY A 219 -3.16 10.63 0.18
CA GLY A 219 -4.04 11.56 -0.53
C GLY A 219 -4.47 12.80 0.27
N PHE A 220 -4.35 12.78 1.60
CA PHE A 220 -4.74 13.92 2.44
C PHE A 220 -3.76 15.10 2.27
N GLN A 221 -4.29 16.32 2.11
CA GLN A 221 -3.51 17.55 2.07
C GLN A 221 -3.37 18.17 3.48
N LEU A 222 -2.68 17.47 4.37
CA LEU A 222 -2.49 17.88 5.77
C LEU A 222 -1.18 18.63 5.97
N THR A 223 -1.20 19.70 6.76
CA THR A 223 0.02 20.37 7.22
C THR A 223 0.79 19.50 8.21
N GLY A 224 2.09 19.77 8.40
CA GLY A 224 2.90 19.08 9.42
C GLY A 224 2.32 19.21 10.84
N ALA A 225 1.74 20.36 11.19
CA ALA A 225 1.10 20.57 12.49
C ALA A 225 -0.16 19.71 12.68
N GLN A 226 -1.00 19.62 11.64
CA GLN A 226 -2.20 18.78 11.66
C GLN A 226 -1.84 17.30 11.73
N LEU A 227 -0.83 16.85 10.98
CA LEU A 227 -0.32 15.48 11.06
C LEU A 227 0.16 15.15 12.46
N VAL A 228 0.99 16.01 13.06
CA VAL A 228 1.46 15.86 14.45
C VAL A 228 0.28 15.72 15.41
N GLN A 229 -0.76 16.56 15.27
CA GLN A 229 -1.95 16.49 16.10
C GLN A 229 -2.69 15.16 15.96
N ILE A 230 -2.89 14.68 14.72
CA ILE A 230 -3.60 13.42 14.45
C ILE A 230 -2.83 12.22 15.03
N VAL A 231 -1.52 12.15 14.76
CA VAL A 231 -0.70 11.01 15.20
C VAL A 231 -0.42 11.03 16.70
N SER A 232 -0.36 12.20 17.34
CA SER A 232 -0.23 12.30 18.81
C SER A 232 -1.45 11.71 19.54
N GLY A 233 -2.61 11.63 18.87
CA GLY A 233 -3.81 11.00 19.41
C GLY A 233 -3.74 9.48 19.48
N SER A 234 -2.71 8.86 18.89
CA SER A 234 -2.57 7.40 18.78
C SER A 234 -1.23 6.93 19.36
N ALA A 235 -1.27 6.08 20.39
CA ALA A 235 -0.07 5.74 21.16
C ALA A 235 0.88 4.74 20.47
N GLU A 236 0.41 3.97 19.49
CA GLU A 236 1.12 2.78 18.98
C GLU A 236 1.19 2.71 17.45
N ILE A 237 1.36 3.86 16.78
CA ILE A 237 1.51 3.87 15.32
C ILE A 237 2.89 3.28 14.95
N ALA A 238 2.88 2.10 14.31
CA ALA A 238 4.07 1.45 13.79
C ALA A 238 4.30 1.72 12.30
N PHE A 239 3.23 2.04 11.56
CA PHE A 239 3.25 2.34 10.13
C PHE A 239 2.39 3.57 9.84
N LEU A 240 2.95 4.52 9.09
CA LEU A 240 2.29 5.74 8.66
C LEU A 240 2.52 5.96 7.16
N ASP A 241 1.43 6.07 6.41
CA ASP A 241 1.46 6.49 5.01
C ASP A 241 0.91 7.92 4.87
N VAL A 242 1.73 8.81 4.34
CA VAL A 242 1.38 10.22 4.04
C VAL A 242 1.62 10.54 2.56
N SER A 243 1.58 9.52 1.70
CA SER A 243 1.82 9.65 0.27
C SER A 243 0.84 10.62 -0.38
N PHE A 244 1.29 11.28 -1.45
CA PHE A 244 0.54 12.27 -2.22
C PHE A 244 0.10 13.50 -1.42
N ASN A 245 0.75 13.78 -0.29
CA ASN A 245 0.58 15.02 0.46
C ASN A 245 1.58 16.08 -0.06
N ASN A 246 1.07 17.11 -0.72
CA ASN A 246 1.89 18.17 -1.30
C ASN A 246 2.12 19.35 -0.34
N ILE A 247 1.57 19.31 0.87
CA ILE A 247 1.72 20.35 1.89
C ILE A 247 2.84 20.00 2.88
N LEU A 248 3.05 18.71 3.15
CA LEU A 248 4.09 18.21 4.06
C LEU A 248 5.49 18.65 3.61
N ALA A 249 6.22 19.33 4.50
CA ALA A 249 7.60 19.73 4.26
C ALA A 249 8.60 18.74 4.89
N VAL A 250 9.82 18.73 4.36
CA VAL A 250 10.94 17.89 4.88
C VAL A 250 11.17 18.13 6.39
N ASP A 251 11.09 19.38 6.83
CA ASP A 251 11.34 19.78 8.23
C ASP A 251 10.26 19.32 9.21
N ASP A 252 9.12 18.84 8.70
CA ASP A 252 8.04 18.30 9.53
C ASP A 252 8.25 16.81 9.86
N ILE A 253 9.03 16.08 9.06
CA ILE A 253 9.32 14.66 9.28
C ILE A 253 9.96 14.44 10.66
N PRO A 254 11.02 15.17 11.07
CA PRO A 254 11.57 15.05 12.42
C PRO A 254 10.55 15.27 13.54
N LYS A 255 9.65 16.25 13.39
CA LYS A 255 8.63 16.57 14.39
C LYS A 255 7.63 15.44 14.54
N LEU A 256 7.27 14.79 13.43
CA LEU A 256 6.42 13.59 13.44
C LEU A 256 7.11 12.45 14.19
N LEU A 257 8.38 12.17 13.90
CA LEU A 257 9.14 11.10 14.56
C LEU A 257 9.30 11.33 16.07
N GLU A 258 9.39 12.59 16.51
CA GLU A 258 9.47 12.95 17.93
C GLU A 258 8.18 12.61 18.69
N VAL A 259 7.00 12.80 18.07
CA VAL A 259 5.71 12.49 18.71
C VAL A 259 5.27 11.04 18.52
N THR A 260 5.84 10.32 17.54
CA THR A 260 5.60 8.89 17.31
C THR A 260 6.87 8.06 17.47
N PRO A 261 7.38 7.85 18.70
CA PRO A 261 8.61 7.10 18.94
C PRO A 261 8.49 5.61 18.58
N THR A 262 7.26 5.10 18.45
CA THR A 262 6.94 3.72 18.03
C THR A 262 6.88 3.54 16.51
N LEU A 263 6.97 4.63 15.74
CA LEU A 263 6.90 4.58 14.28
C LEU A 263 8.12 3.87 13.72
N ARG A 264 7.87 2.78 12.98
CA ARG A 264 8.89 1.95 12.32
C ARG A 264 8.91 2.16 10.82
N ARG A 265 7.78 2.43 10.19
CA ARG A 265 7.71 2.64 8.74
C ARG A 265 6.98 3.92 8.39
N LEU A 266 7.62 4.76 7.58
CA LEU A 266 7.06 6.00 7.07
C LEU A 266 7.08 5.96 5.54
N VAL A 267 5.92 6.17 4.91
CA VAL A 267 5.78 6.24 3.45
C VAL A 267 5.49 7.68 3.03
N VAL A 268 6.36 8.25 2.20
CA VAL A 268 6.32 9.64 1.73
C VAL A 268 6.44 9.65 0.21
N MET A 269 5.58 8.89 -0.47
CA MET A 269 5.65 8.74 -1.93
C MET A 269 4.82 9.82 -2.61
N GLY A 270 5.33 10.43 -3.68
CA GLY A 270 4.57 11.42 -4.46
C GLY A 270 4.31 12.74 -3.74
N CYS A 271 5.05 13.06 -2.66
CA CYS A 271 4.95 14.33 -1.95
C CYS A 271 5.88 15.36 -2.60
N SER A 272 5.35 16.25 -3.46
CA SER A 272 6.19 17.17 -4.24
C SER A 272 7.00 18.18 -3.42
N SER A 273 6.55 18.45 -2.19
CA SER A 273 7.21 19.39 -1.26
C SER A 273 8.35 18.77 -0.45
N VAL A 274 8.52 17.45 -0.53
CA VAL A 274 9.62 16.71 0.10
C VAL A 274 10.71 16.49 -0.95
N LEU A 275 11.67 17.42 -1.02
CA LEU A 275 12.74 17.37 -2.04
C LEU A 275 13.80 16.31 -1.71
N ASP A 276 14.20 15.53 -2.72
CA ASP A 276 15.18 14.43 -2.58
C ASP A 276 16.47 14.87 -1.88
N ALA A 277 17.13 15.93 -2.38
CA ALA A 277 18.41 16.39 -1.85
C ALA A 277 18.32 16.86 -0.39
N HIS A 278 17.20 17.48 -0.01
CA HIS A 278 16.98 17.96 1.35
C HIS A 278 16.72 16.80 2.31
N LEU A 279 15.89 15.83 1.91
CA LEU A 279 15.63 14.64 2.71
C LEU A 279 16.90 13.80 2.91
N LEU A 280 17.70 13.61 1.85
CA LEU A 280 19.00 12.93 1.95
C LEU A 280 19.96 13.67 2.89
N SER A 281 20.06 15.00 2.77
CA SER A 281 20.91 15.80 3.65
C SER A 281 20.46 15.73 5.11
N LEU A 282 19.15 15.74 5.36
CA LEU A 282 18.58 15.63 6.70
C LEU A 282 18.92 14.29 7.35
N VAL A 283 18.76 13.18 6.63
CA VAL A 283 19.10 11.83 7.14
C VAL A 283 20.61 11.69 7.38
N GLN A 284 21.45 12.26 6.51
CA GLN A 284 22.91 12.23 6.67
C GLN A 284 23.41 13.06 7.85
N ASN A 285 22.83 14.24 8.07
CA ASN A 285 23.27 15.18 9.10
C ASN A 285 22.66 14.87 10.48
N GLU A 286 21.45 14.32 10.53
CA GLU A 286 20.70 14.07 11.76
C GLU A 286 20.18 12.61 11.88
N PRO A 287 21.02 11.58 11.68
CA PRO A 287 20.58 10.18 11.62
C PRO A 287 19.93 9.69 12.92
N SER A 288 20.29 10.27 14.06
CA SER A 288 19.73 9.92 15.37
C SER A 288 18.23 10.21 15.49
N ARG A 289 17.69 11.12 14.67
CA ARG A 289 16.25 11.42 14.61
C ARG A 289 15.44 10.32 13.91
N PHE A 290 16.10 9.51 13.08
CA PHE A 290 15.48 8.44 12.30
C PHE A 290 15.68 7.05 12.92
N LYS A 291 16.24 6.97 14.13
CA LYS A 291 16.61 5.70 14.79
C LYS A 291 15.45 4.75 15.07
N SER A 292 14.22 5.26 15.15
CA SER A 292 13.01 4.44 15.34
C SER A 292 12.52 3.83 14.03
N LEU A 293 12.89 4.41 12.88
CA LEU A 293 12.46 3.93 11.57
C LEU A 293 13.30 2.73 11.12
N GLU A 294 12.60 1.67 10.78
CA GLU A 294 13.06 0.50 10.04
C GLU A 294 12.93 0.70 8.52
N GLY A 295 12.07 1.63 8.08
CA GLY A 295 11.86 1.93 6.67
C GLY A 295 11.33 3.34 6.44
N LEU A 296 11.98 4.06 5.51
CA LEU A 296 11.53 5.34 4.98
C LEU A 296 11.39 5.20 3.46
N LEU A 297 10.16 5.14 2.97
CA LEU A 297 9.88 5.00 1.54
C LEU A 297 9.74 6.38 0.91
N HIS A 298 10.73 6.75 0.10
CA HIS A 298 10.77 7.99 -0.67
C HIS A 298 11.60 7.77 -1.96
N PRO A 299 11.26 8.39 -3.10
CA PRO A 299 11.99 8.22 -4.36
C PRO A 299 13.51 8.39 -4.25
N ALA A 300 13.98 9.37 -3.48
CA ALA A 300 15.40 9.58 -3.15
C ALA A 300 16.17 8.32 -2.70
N PHE A 301 15.52 7.38 -2.01
CA PHE A 301 16.15 6.14 -1.53
C PHE A 301 15.97 4.96 -2.49
N LEU A 302 15.16 5.12 -3.53
CA LEU A 302 14.86 4.10 -4.54
C LEU A 302 15.72 4.28 -5.80
N THR A 303 16.24 5.49 -6.04
CA THR A 303 17.13 5.79 -7.16
C THR A 303 18.58 5.51 -6.79
N ILE A 304 19.17 4.46 -7.39
CA ILE A 304 20.62 4.22 -7.34
C ILE A 304 21.28 5.17 -8.35
N GLU A 305 21.60 6.40 -7.93
CA GLU A 305 22.46 7.28 -8.73
C GLU A 305 23.91 6.80 -8.62
N LYS A 306 24.32 5.96 -9.58
CA LYS A 306 25.65 5.36 -9.77
C LYS A 306 26.25 4.70 -8.51
N PRO A 307 26.43 3.36 -8.50
CA PRO A 307 27.27 2.78 -7.46
C PRO A 307 28.66 3.41 -7.56
N ASP A 308 29.20 3.83 -6.42
CA ASP A 308 30.63 4.02 -6.24
C ASP A 308 31.38 2.82 -6.86
N PRO A 309 32.63 2.94 -7.35
CA PRO A 309 33.36 1.83 -7.97
C PRO A 309 33.64 0.65 -7.03
N TYR A 310 33.19 0.73 -5.77
CA TYR A 310 33.19 -0.35 -4.82
C TYR A 310 31.93 -1.21 -4.99
N PRO A 311 32.04 -2.54 -5.14
CA PRO A 311 30.89 -3.42 -5.22
C PRO A 311 30.07 -3.27 -3.94
N THR A 312 28.88 -2.70 -4.06
CA THR A 312 27.91 -2.63 -2.96
C THR A 312 27.53 -4.07 -2.61
N ALA A 313 27.95 -4.55 -1.45
CA ALA A 313 27.70 -5.94 -1.03
C ALA A 313 26.20 -6.23 -0.84
N PHE A 314 25.39 -5.21 -0.56
CA PHE A 314 23.92 -5.26 -0.55
C PHE A 314 23.33 -3.85 -0.52
N THR A 315 22.16 -3.68 -1.15
CA THR A 315 21.32 -2.47 -1.06
C THR A 315 19.98 -2.87 -0.44
N PHE A 316 19.67 -2.25 0.68
CA PHE A 316 18.41 -2.42 1.41
C PHE A 316 17.33 -1.54 0.78
N VAL A 317 16.21 -2.14 0.38
CA VAL A 317 14.97 -1.42 0.08
C VAL A 317 13.85 -2.26 0.69
N ASN A 318 13.21 -1.71 1.73
CA ASN A 318 12.12 -2.32 2.49
C ASN A 318 10.78 -2.05 1.79
#